data_AF-A0A7M7MQF0-F1
#
_entry.id   AF-A0A7M7MQF0-F1
#
_cell.length_a   1.000
_cell.length_b   1.000
_cell.length_c   1.000
_cell.angle_alpha   90.00
_cell.angle_beta   90.00
_cell.angle_gamma   90.00
#
_symmetry.space_group_name_H-M   'P 1'
#
loop_
_entity.id
_entity.type
_entity.pdbx_description
1 polymer ?
#
loop_
_entity_poly.entity_id
_entity_poly.type
_entity_poly.pdbx_seq_one_letter_code
_entity_poly.pdbx_strand_id
1 'polypeptide(L)'
;MCLRHLLLCLLVGVIVIVNESEASWDEWWTYDGISGPAFWGLINPQWSLCSKGRRQSPINIEPDKLLFDRHLRPVLVDKHKVSGHLYNTGQFLVFRADREAKVRVNITGGPLAYHYQFEEIYIHYGMDNDHGSEHRINNYAFPAEIQVYGYNAELYHNMSEAQHKSQGLVAISLMVQLGETLNPELQIITSVFNKVIYRGDAAPVRHLSLKSLLPDTNGYMTYEGSTTHPGCWETAVWLILNKPIYVTARELYALRKLMQGPPTTPKAPLGNNSRPLQDLHYRTIRTNIDFRKRPDAKCPSMAQDMHYRANTWQDDGSLSHNVV
;
A
#
# COMPACT_ATOMS: atom_id res chain seq x y z
N MET A 1 36.25 -71.39 32.63
CA MET A 1 36.12 -70.11 33.38
C MET A 1 35.32 -69.17 32.50
N CYS A 2 34.04 -69.10 32.79
CA CYS A 2 33.03 -68.28 32.14
C CYS A 2 32.84 -67.00 32.96
N LEU A 3 32.19 -66.00 32.36
CA LEU A 3 31.62 -64.77 32.97
C LEU A 3 32.51 -63.52 33.13
N ARG A 4 31.88 -62.37 32.79
CA ARG A 4 32.24 -60.94 32.94
C ARG A 4 32.80 -60.30 31.65
N HIS A 5 32.17 -59.34 30.98
CA HIS A 5 31.10 -58.41 31.36
C HIS A 5 30.20 -58.07 30.17
N LEU A 6 28.91 -58.42 30.31
CA LEU A 6 27.79 -57.77 29.64
C LEU A 6 27.58 -56.41 30.31
N LEU A 7 27.82 -55.29 29.63
CA LEU A 7 27.14 -54.01 29.86
C LEU A 7 27.50 -53.03 28.74
N LEU A 8 27.04 -53.27 27.51
CA LEU A 8 26.91 -52.20 26.52
C LEU A 8 25.45 -51.75 26.59
N CYS A 9 25.20 -50.77 27.44
CA CYS A 9 23.90 -50.09 27.53
C CYS A 9 23.53 -49.55 26.15
N LEU A 10 22.41 -50.06 25.63
CA LEU A 10 21.62 -49.49 24.55
C LEU A 10 21.25 -48.04 24.89
N LEU A 11 22.11 -47.10 24.51
CA LEU A 11 21.71 -45.71 24.30
C LEU A 11 21.04 -45.64 22.92
N VAL A 12 19.79 -46.12 22.87
CA VAL A 12 18.88 -45.75 21.78
C VAL A 12 18.57 -44.28 21.98
N GLY A 13 19.35 -43.44 21.29
CA GLY A 13 19.06 -42.02 21.17
C GLY A 13 17.69 -41.87 20.54
N VAL A 14 16.70 -41.47 21.33
CA VAL A 14 15.45 -40.91 20.81
C VAL A 14 15.84 -39.58 20.20
N ILE A 15 16.14 -39.58 18.90
CA ILE A 15 16.15 -38.36 18.10
C ILE A 15 14.68 -37.94 18.03
N VAL A 16 14.28 -37.07 18.95
CA VAL A 16 13.06 -36.30 18.80
C VAL A 16 13.31 -35.43 17.57
N ILE A 17 12.71 -35.81 16.44
CA ILE A 17 12.57 -34.91 15.30
C ILE A 17 11.57 -33.87 15.78
N VAL A 18 12.09 -32.82 16.44
CA VAL A 18 11.35 -31.59 16.59
C VAL A 18 11.26 -31.07 15.17
N ASN A 19 10.11 -31.25 14.52
CA ASN A 19 9.77 -30.37 13.41
C ASN A 19 9.75 -28.98 14.03
N GLU A 20 10.85 -28.24 13.89
CA GLU A 20 10.78 -26.79 13.98
C GLU A 20 9.74 -26.38 12.94
N SER A 21 8.50 -26.16 13.39
CA SER A 21 7.63 -25.26 12.68
C SER A 21 8.39 -23.94 12.72
N GLU A 22 9.06 -23.59 11.62
CA GLU A 22 9.46 -22.21 11.39
C GLU A 22 8.15 -21.40 11.45
N ALA A 23 7.82 -20.90 12.64
CA ALA A 23 6.71 -20.01 12.82
C ALA A 23 7.08 -18.74 12.04
N SER A 24 6.51 -18.59 10.85
CA SER A 24 6.75 -17.39 10.06
C SER A 24 6.12 -16.21 10.81
N TRP A 25 6.92 -15.18 11.07
CA TRP A 25 6.44 -13.91 11.60
C TRP A 25 5.33 -13.30 10.73
N ASP A 26 5.24 -13.70 9.46
CA ASP A 26 4.19 -13.29 8.53
C ASP A 26 2.78 -13.69 9.00
N GLU A 27 2.64 -14.66 9.91
CA GLU A 27 1.33 -15.09 10.43
C GLU A 27 0.94 -14.42 11.75
N TRP A 28 1.89 -13.77 12.44
CA TRP A 28 1.71 -13.32 13.82
C TRP A 28 1.20 -11.89 13.96
N TRP A 29 1.13 -11.15 12.85
CA TRP A 29 0.60 -9.80 12.83
C TRP A 29 -0.72 -9.73 12.06
N THR A 30 -1.57 -8.81 12.47
CA THR A 30 -2.83 -8.49 11.80
C THR A 30 -3.06 -6.98 11.83
N TYR A 31 -4.24 -6.53 11.39
CA TYR A 31 -4.67 -5.14 11.53
C TYR A 31 -5.53 -4.91 12.79
N ASP A 32 -5.81 -5.96 13.58
CA ASP A 32 -6.75 -5.92 14.69
C ASP A 32 -6.16 -6.48 16.00
N GLY A 33 -6.76 -6.08 17.12
CA GLY A 33 -6.47 -6.64 18.44
C GLY A 33 -5.00 -6.54 18.87
N ILE A 34 -4.54 -7.55 19.60
CA ILE A 34 -3.20 -7.57 20.23
C ILE A 34 -2.05 -7.75 19.24
N SER A 35 -2.35 -8.12 17.99
CA SER A 35 -1.38 -8.23 16.90
C SER A 35 -1.52 -7.11 15.87
N GLY A 36 -2.34 -6.10 16.20
CA GLY A 36 -2.61 -4.93 15.36
C GLY A 36 -1.48 -3.88 15.36
N PRO A 37 -1.65 -2.81 14.57
CA PRO A 37 -0.59 -1.83 14.31
C PRO A 37 0.02 -1.15 15.54
N ALA A 38 -0.75 -0.97 16.61
CA ALA A 38 -0.27 -0.41 17.86
C ALA A 38 0.81 -1.27 18.54
N PHE A 39 0.85 -2.57 18.24
CA PHE A 39 1.74 -3.54 18.88
C PHE A 39 2.82 -4.08 17.94
N TRP A 40 2.81 -3.78 16.64
CA TRP A 40 3.78 -4.33 15.66
C TRP A 40 5.24 -4.17 16.12
N GLY A 41 5.63 -3.01 16.65
CA GLY A 41 7.01 -2.80 17.11
C GLY A 41 7.42 -3.59 18.37
N LEU A 42 6.46 -4.21 19.06
CA LEU A 42 6.68 -5.10 20.20
C LEU A 42 6.71 -6.59 19.81
N ILE A 43 6.08 -6.95 18.69
CA ILE A 43 5.98 -8.34 18.22
C ILE A 43 7.32 -8.86 17.72
N ASN A 44 8.03 -8.05 16.93
CA ASN A 44 9.32 -8.41 16.35
C ASN A 44 10.33 -7.28 16.59
N PRO A 45 11.52 -7.55 17.16
CA PRO A 45 12.57 -6.55 17.37
C PRO A 45 12.98 -5.80 16.08
N GLN A 46 12.89 -6.45 14.92
CA GLN A 46 13.19 -5.84 13.62
C GLN A 46 12.15 -4.79 13.19
N TRP A 47 10.96 -4.77 13.82
CA TRP A 47 9.87 -3.83 13.53
C TRP A 47 9.84 -2.65 14.50
N SER A 48 10.91 -2.42 15.26
CA SER A 48 10.97 -1.37 16.28
C SER A 48 10.61 0.04 15.78
N LEU A 49 10.81 0.32 14.49
CA LEU A 49 10.40 1.58 13.85
C LEU A 49 8.89 1.80 13.86
N CYS A 50 8.08 0.74 13.91
CA CYS A 50 6.62 0.86 14.01
C CYS A 50 6.18 1.60 15.29
N SER A 51 6.99 1.59 16.34
CA SER A 51 6.70 2.29 17.62
C SER A 51 7.62 3.48 17.88
N LYS A 52 8.85 3.47 17.37
CA LYS A 52 9.87 4.50 17.64
C LYS A 52 10.07 5.49 16.51
N GLY A 53 9.61 5.15 15.31
CA GLY A 53 9.79 5.96 14.10
C GLY A 53 9.15 7.34 14.22
N ARG A 54 9.74 8.32 13.54
CA ARG A 54 9.29 9.72 13.50
C ARG A 54 8.93 10.20 12.10
N ARG A 55 9.00 9.30 11.13
CA ARG A 55 8.64 9.51 9.72
C ARG A 55 7.66 8.44 9.26
N GLN A 56 6.80 7.99 10.17
CA GLN A 56 5.85 6.92 9.93
C GLN A 56 4.73 7.33 8.96
N SER A 57 4.18 6.35 8.26
CA SER A 57 3.05 6.48 7.32
C SER A 57 1.98 5.44 7.67
N PRO A 58 0.70 5.67 7.34
CA PRO A 58 0.16 6.77 6.53
C PRO A 58 -0.01 8.08 7.33
N ILE A 59 -0.33 9.18 6.64
CA ILE A 59 -0.64 10.48 7.24
C ILE A 59 -1.93 11.07 6.66
N ASN A 60 -2.51 12.02 7.40
CA ASN A 60 -3.53 12.90 6.84
C ASN A 60 -2.87 14.04 6.05
N ILE A 61 -3.31 14.26 4.81
CA ILE A 61 -2.86 15.35 3.96
C ILE A 61 -3.83 16.51 4.09
N GLU A 62 -3.38 17.61 4.69
CA GLU A 62 -4.18 18.82 4.84
C GLU A 62 -3.83 19.81 3.72
N PRO A 63 -4.76 20.11 2.79
CA PRO A 63 -4.50 20.98 1.64
C PRO A 63 -3.93 22.35 2.02
N ASP A 64 -4.40 22.93 3.12
CA ASP A 64 -3.97 24.25 3.61
C ASP A 64 -2.53 24.27 4.15
N LYS A 65 -1.95 23.11 4.42
CA LYS A 65 -0.56 22.95 4.90
C LYS A 65 0.40 22.53 3.80
N LEU A 66 -0.07 22.37 2.56
CA LEU A 66 0.76 21.94 1.44
C LEU A 66 1.72 23.05 1.00
N LEU A 67 3.00 22.71 0.89
CA LEU A 67 4.00 23.61 0.33
C LEU A 67 4.07 23.44 -1.18
N PHE A 68 3.64 24.46 -1.93
CA PHE A 68 3.84 24.47 -3.38
C PHE A 68 5.34 24.55 -3.71
N ASP A 69 5.83 23.56 -4.44
CA ASP A 69 7.20 23.47 -4.94
C ASP A 69 7.21 23.44 -6.46
N ARG A 70 7.61 24.55 -7.06
CA ARG A 70 7.66 24.73 -8.53
C ARG A 70 8.71 23.86 -9.24
N HIS A 71 9.63 23.25 -8.50
CA HIS A 71 10.69 22.41 -9.06
C HIS A 71 10.29 20.93 -9.12
N LEU A 72 9.13 20.58 -8.56
CA LEU A 72 8.55 19.26 -8.70
C LEU A 72 8.16 19.01 -10.17
N ARG A 73 8.88 18.07 -10.79
CA ARG A 73 8.68 17.67 -12.18
C ARG A 73 7.47 16.72 -12.29
N PRO A 74 6.95 16.45 -13.50
CA PRO A 74 5.98 15.37 -13.68
C PRO A 74 6.55 14.01 -13.24
N VAL A 75 5.71 13.17 -12.64
CA VAL A 75 6.04 11.76 -12.38
C VAL A 75 5.91 10.98 -13.68
N LEU A 76 6.94 10.23 -14.05
CA LEU A 76 7.00 9.45 -15.27
C LEU A 76 7.03 7.96 -14.92
N VAL A 77 6.15 7.20 -15.56
CA VAL A 77 6.10 5.74 -15.45
C VAL A 77 6.15 5.16 -16.84
N ASP A 78 7.02 4.17 -17.05
CA ASP A 78 7.18 3.53 -18.36
C ASP A 78 5.87 2.91 -18.84
N LYS A 79 5.69 2.89 -20.16
CA LYS A 79 4.48 2.36 -20.81
C LYS A 79 4.48 0.84 -20.95
N HIS A 80 5.59 0.18 -20.61
CA HIS A 80 5.70 -1.27 -20.70
C HIS A 80 4.65 -1.95 -19.80
N LYS A 81 4.21 -3.12 -20.26
CA LYS A 81 3.27 -3.95 -19.52
C LYS A 81 4.02 -5.00 -18.73
N VAL A 82 3.58 -5.25 -17.51
CA VAL A 82 4.15 -6.24 -16.60
C VAL A 82 3.19 -7.39 -16.38
N SER A 83 3.75 -8.56 -16.09
CA SER A 83 3.00 -9.73 -15.65
C SER A 83 3.53 -10.14 -14.28
N GLY A 84 2.71 -10.87 -13.55
CA GLY A 84 3.00 -11.27 -12.19
C GLY A 84 1.87 -12.10 -11.62
N HIS A 85 1.86 -12.19 -10.29
CA HIS A 85 0.86 -12.94 -9.55
C HIS A 85 0.26 -12.07 -8.45
N LEU A 86 -1.06 -12.12 -8.34
CA LEU A 86 -1.80 -11.58 -7.22
C LEU A 86 -1.89 -12.66 -6.14
N TYR A 87 -1.49 -12.33 -4.92
CA TYR A 87 -1.49 -13.22 -3.77
C TYR A 87 -2.44 -12.70 -2.71
N ASN A 88 -3.18 -13.61 -2.08
CA ASN A 88 -3.83 -13.35 -0.80
C ASN A 88 -2.93 -13.86 0.33
N THR A 89 -2.32 -12.94 1.08
CA THR A 89 -1.42 -13.30 2.19
C THR A 89 -2.17 -13.60 3.49
N GLY A 90 -3.46 -13.27 3.55
CA GLY A 90 -4.26 -13.23 4.76
C GLY A 90 -4.33 -11.85 5.40
N GLN A 91 -3.35 -10.97 5.17
CA GLN A 91 -3.36 -9.58 5.65
C GLN A 91 -3.60 -8.56 4.53
N PHE A 92 -3.19 -8.86 3.30
CA PHE A 92 -3.41 -8.00 2.15
C PHE A 92 -3.51 -8.82 0.86
N LEU A 93 -4.08 -8.18 -0.16
CA LEU A 93 -3.84 -8.56 -1.54
C LEU A 93 -2.58 -7.84 -2.03
N VAL A 94 -1.60 -8.62 -2.50
CA VAL A 94 -0.37 -8.10 -3.08
C VAL A 94 -0.16 -8.67 -4.47
N PHE A 95 0.00 -7.80 -5.46
CA PHE A 95 0.50 -8.20 -6.77
C PHE A 95 2.02 -8.06 -6.78
N ARG A 96 2.73 -9.12 -7.19
CA ARG A 96 4.19 -9.12 -7.34
C ARG A 96 4.55 -9.36 -8.79
N ALA A 97 5.40 -8.49 -9.35
CA ALA A 97 5.89 -8.63 -10.71
C ALA A 97 6.79 -9.86 -10.87
N ASP A 98 6.75 -10.50 -12.04
CA ASP A 98 7.63 -11.63 -12.35
C ASP A 98 9.09 -11.15 -12.43
N ARG A 99 9.97 -11.69 -11.58
CA ARG A 99 11.39 -11.30 -11.50
C ARG A 99 12.20 -11.68 -12.74
N GLU A 100 11.76 -12.66 -13.50
CA GLU A 100 12.44 -13.12 -14.72
C GLU A 100 11.96 -12.37 -15.97
N ALA A 101 11.08 -11.39 -15.82
CA ALA A 101 10.61 -10.58 -16.93
C ALA A 101 11.77 -9.81 -17.57
N LYS A 102 11.88 -9.93 -18.90
CA LYS A 102 12.89 -9.23 -19.71
C LYS A 102 12.71 -7.71 -19.72
N VAL A 103 11.50 -7.23 -19.45
CA VAL A 103 11.15 -5.82 -19.46
C VAL A 103 10.72 -5.40 -18.07
N ARG A 104 11.36 -4.35 -17.56
CA ARG A 104 11.06 -3.73 -16.27
C ARG A 104 10.34 -2.40 -16.52
N VAL A 105 9.59 -1.94 -15.51
CA VAL A 105 8.93 -0.63 -15.53
C VAL A 105 9.62 0.27 -14.53
N ASN A 106 10.12 1.40 -15.02
CA ASN A 106 10.75 2.41 -14.19
C ASN A 106 9.77 3.52 -13.82
N ILE A 107 10.02 4.10 -12.65
CA ILE A 107 9.35 5.26 -12.06
C ILE A 107 10.42 6.33 -11.86
N THR A 108 10.23 7.48 -12.48
CA THR A 108 11.22 8.57 -12.53
C THR A 108 10.54 9.93 -12.48
N GLY A 109 11.33 11.01 -12.42
CA GLY A 109 10.81 12.37 -12.35
C GLY A 109 10.23 12.67 -10.97
N GLY A 110 9.24 13.56 -10.91
CA GLY A 110 8.69 13.97 -9.62
C GLY A 110 9.74 14.61 -8.69
N PRO A 111 9.75 14.24 -7.40
CA PRO A 111 10.79 14.58 -6.43
C PRO A 111 12.00 13.63 -6.47
N LEU A 112 11.99 12.59 -7.31
CA LEU A 112 12.96 11.50 -7.28
C LEU A 112 14.29 11.94 -7.91
N ALA A 113 15.38 11.64 -7.21
CA ALA A 113 16.74 11.84 -7.71
C ALA A 113 17.24 10.67 -8.58
N TYR A 114 16.70 9.47 -8.34
CA TYR A 114 17.13 8.21 -8.95
C TYR A 114 16.02 7.58 -9.79
N HIS A 115 16.39 6.56 -10.56
CA HIS A 115 15.49 5.65 -11.23
C HIS A 115 15.04 4.53 -10.28
N TYR A 116 13.73 4.43 -10.08
CA TYR A 116 13.13 3.38 -9.27
C TYR A 116 12.49 2.35 -10.17
N GLN A 117 12.68 1.08 -9.87
CA GLN A 117 12.04 -0.02 -10.58
C GLN A 117 10.83 -0.52 -9.80
N PHE A 118 9.69 -0.64 -10.47
CA PHE A 118 8.49 -1.23 -9.90
C PHE A 118 8.68 -2.71 -9.52
N GLU A 119 8.11 -3.13 -8.38
CA GLU A 119 8.14 -4.52 -7.90
C GLU A 119 6.77 -5.03 -7.42
N GLU A 120 6.06 -4.26 -6.58
CA GLU A 120 4.84 -4.74 -5.89
C GLU A 120 3.69 -3.73 -5.90
N ILE A 121 2.44 -4.22 -5.86
CA ILE A 121 1.24 -3.41 -5.61
C ILE A 121 0.50 -3.98 -4.41
N TYR A 122 0.22 -3.15 -3.42
CA TYR A 122 -0.61 -3.49 -2.26
C TYR A 122 -1.99 -2.87 -2.39
N ILE A 123 -3.02 -3.61 -1.98
CA ILE A 123 -4.41 -3.15 -1.99
C ILE A 123 -4.92 -3.11 -0.55
N HIS A 124 -5.23 -1.91 -0.08
CA HIS A 124 -5.88 -1.63 1.21
C HIS A 124 -7.33 -1.26 0.96
N TYR A 125 -8.27 -1.82 1.70
CA TYR A 125 -9.69 -1.56 1.52
C TYR A 125 -10.49 -1.79 2.79
N GLY A 126 -11.62 -1.09 2.90
CA GLY A 126 -12.54 -1.23 4.01
C GLY A 126 -13.72 -2.14 3.71
N MET A 127 -14.40 -2.55 4.78
CA MET A 127 -15.65 -3.32 4.70
C MET A 127 -16.87 -2.45 4.39
N ASP A 128 -16.74 -1.13 4.50
CA ASP A 128 -17.72 -0.12 4.10
C ASP A 128 -17.12 0.87 3.09
N ASN A 129 -17.96 1.78 2.59
CA ASN A 129 -17.57 2.72 1.53
C ASN A 129 -16.93 4.01 2.07
N ASP A 130 -16.96 4.22 3.38
CA ASP A 130 -16.51 5.46 4.02
C ASP A 130 -15.07 5.32 4.56
N HIS A 131 -14.55 4.09 4.65
CA HIS A 131 -13.22 3.77 5.14
C HIS A 131 -12.51 2.74 4.26
N GLY A 132 -11.19 2.72 4.31
CA GLY A 132 -10.37 1.71 3.64
C GLY A 132 -9.00 2.17 3.19
N SER A 133 -8.89 3.43 2.75
CA SER A 133 -7.60 4.05 2.50
C SER A 133 -6.81 4.25 3.78
N GLU A 134 -5.50 4.06 3.69
CA GLU A 134 -4.58 4.31 4.79
C GLU A 134 -4.33 5.81 4.94
N HIS A 135 -3.98 6.46 3.83
CA HIS A 135 -3.91 7.90 3.75
C HIS A 135 -5.30 8.51 3.78
N ARG A 136 -5.37 9.74 4.29
CA ARG A 136 -6.57 10.57 4.24
C ARG A 136 -6.25 11.91 3.59
N ILE A 137 -7.24 12.48 2.93
CA ILE A 137 -7.16 13.82 2.36
C ILE A 137 -8.14 14.69 3.13
N ASN A 138 -7.64 15.65 3.89
CA ASN A 138 -8.46 16.49 4.78
C ASN A 138 -9.41 15.67 5.68
N ASN A 139 -8.86 14.64 6.32
CA ASN A 139 -9.55 13.65 7.14
C ASN A 139 -10.59 12.78 6.41
N TYR A 140 -10.79 12.99 5.10
CA TYR A 140 -11.62 12.13 4.27
C TYR A 140 -10.86 10.85 3.92
N ALA A 141 -11.49 9.71 4.20
CA ALA A 141 -11.01 8.39 3.81
C ALA A 141 -11.76 7.90 2.56
N PHE A 142 -11.12 7.01 1.81
CA PHE A 142 -11.68 6.38 0.62
C PHE A 142 -12.00 4.92 0.90
N PRO A 143 -12.91 4.29 0.13
CA PRO A 143 -13.20 2.86 0.27
C PRO A 143 -11.97 1.95 0.12
N ALA A 144 -10.98 2.38 -0.64
CA ALA A 144 -9.73 1.66 -0.84
C ALA A 144 -8.57 2.58 -1.25
N GLU A 145 -7.35 2.08 -1.09
CA GLU A 145 -6.10 2.67 -1.54
C GLU A 145 -5.22 1.59 -2.20
N ILE A 146 -4.68 1.91 -3.38
CA ILE A 146 -3.70 1.08 -4.06
C ILE A 146 -2.33 1.73 -3.92
N GLN A 147 -1.37 0.97 -3.40
CA GLN A 147 0.00 1.43 -3.18
C GLN A 147 0.95 0.68 -4.11
N VAL A 148 1.51 1.40 -5.09
CA VAL A 148 2.47 0.87 -6.06
C VAL A 148 3.88 1.14 -5.52
N TYR A 149 4.61 0.08 -5.18
CA TYR A 149 5.97 0.17 -4.67
C TYR A 149 7.01 -0.11 -5.76
N GLY A 150 8.05 0.70 -5.74
CA GLY A 150 9.29 0.46 -6.47
C GLY A 150 10.50 0.68 -5.57
N TYR A 151 11.63 0.12 -5.97
CA TYR A 151 12.90 0.25 -5.25
C TYR A 151 13.93 0.98 -6.10
N ASN A 152 14.87 1.64 -5.44
CA ASN A 152 15.97 2.32 -6.10
C ASN A 152 16.93 1.30 -6.73
N ALA A 153 16.78 1.07 -8.03
CA ALA A 153 17.53 0.07 -8.77
C ALA A 153 18.91 0.58 -9.22
N GLU A 154 19.20 1.87 -9.06
CA GLU A 154 20.55 2.41 -9.26
C GLU A 154 21.48 2.09 -8.09
N LEU A 155 20.94 2.07 -6.86
CA LEU A 155 21.75 1.93 -5.65
C LEU A 155 21.71 0.53 -5.02
N TYR A 156 20.64 -0.23 -5.25
CA TYR A 156 20.40 -1.51 -4.56
C TYR A 156 20.06 -2.62 -5.52
N HIS A 157 20.43 -3.85 -5.15
CA HIS A 157 20.23 -5.01 -6.03
C HIS A 157 18.76 -5.45 -6.12
N ASN A 158 18.00 -5.26 -5.04
CA ASN A 158 16.61 -5.68 -4.96
C ASN A 158 15.85 -4.87 -3.88
N MET A 159 14.51 -4.99 -3.90
CA MET A 159 13.64 -4.32 -2.93
C MET A 159 13.90 -4.77 -1.48
N SER A 160 14.30 -6.02 -1.26
CA SER A 160 14.55 -6.56 0.09
C SER A 160 15.73 -5.87 0.79
N GLU A 161 16.77 -5.55 0.03
CA GLU A 161 17.87 -4.72 0.48
C GLU A 161 17.44 -3.25 0.62
N ALA A 162 16.82 -2.71 -0.43
CA ALA A 162 16.49 -1.29 -0.54
C ALA A 162 15.55 -0.80 0.58
N GLN A 163 14.57 -1.61 0.99
CA GLN A 163 13.61 -1.23 2.04
C GLN A 163 14.28 -0.87 3.38
N HIS A 164 15.52 -1.34 3.62
CA HIS A 164 16.29 -1.06 4.83
C HIS A 164 17.31 0.08 4.66
N LYS A 165 17.31 0.78 3.51
CA LYS A 165 18.34 1.76 3.15
C LYS A 165 17.71 3.10 2.76
N SER A 166 18.49 4.17 2.96
CA SER A 166 18.06 5.54 2.65
C SER A 166 17.69 5.69 1.18
N GLN A 167 16.63 6.45 0.88
CA GLN A 167 16.12 6.61 -0.49
C GLN A 167 15.83 5.27 -1.19
N GLY A 168 15.52 4.24 -0.41
CA GLY A 168 15.39 2.87 -0.88
C GLY A 168 14.13 2.62 -1.68
N LEU A 169 13.01 3.24 -1.30
CA LEU A 169 11.70 2.96 -1.88
C LEU A 169 11.03 4.22 -2.42
N VAL A 170 10.23 4.02 -3.47
CA VAL A 170 9.18 4.95 -3.89
C VAL A 170 7.84 4.25 -3.76
N ALA A 171 6.82 4.96 -3.30
CA ALA A 171 5.46 4.46 -3.23
C ALA A 171 4.51 5.47 -3.91
N ILE A 172 3.78 5.02 -4.93
CA ILE A 172 2.68 5.80 -5.54
C ILE A 172 1.38 5.37 -4.88
N SER A 173 0.70 6.30 -4.21
CA SER A 173 -0.61 6.06 -3.59
C SER A 173 -1.73 6.53 -4.52
N LEU A 174 -2.65 5.61 -4.80
CA LEU A 174 -3.86 5.83 -5.60
C LEU A 174 -5.07 5.65 -4.70
N MET A 175 -5.80 6.74 -4.45
CA MET A 175 -7.11 6.66 -3.81
C MET A 175 -8.09 5.97 -4.75
N VAL A 176 -8.96 5.12 -4.22
CA VAL A 176 -9.97 4.40 -5.00
C VAL A 176 -11.35 4.82 -4.54
N GLN A 177 -12.16 5.34 -5.45
CA GLN A 177 -13.53 5.78 -5.16
C GLN A 177 -14.55 4.95 -5.94
N LEU A 178 -15.77 4.85 -5.42
CA LEU A 178 -16.88 4.27 -6.17
C LEU A 178 -17.19 5.12 -7.41
N GLY A 179 -17.37 4.46 -8.54
CA GLY A 179 -17.79 5.09 -9.79
C GLY A 179 -18.43 4.08 -10.74
N GLU A 180 -19.07 4.59 -11.78
CA GLU A 180 -19.75 3.75 -12.78
C GLU A 180 -18.76 3.09 -13.75
N THR A 181 -17.68 3.80 -14.11
CA THR A 181 -16.67 3.32 -15.04
C THR A 181 -15.45 2.81 -14.28
N LEU A 182 -15.14 1.53 -14.46
CA LEU A 182 -13.97 0.88 -13.90
C LEU A 182 -12.70 1.28 -14.66
N ASN A 183 -11.60 1.54 -13.94
CA ASN A 183 -10.29 1.63 -14.60
C ASN A 183 -9.96 0.28 -15.29
N PRO A 184 -9.69 0.25 -16.62
CA PRO A 184 -9.46 -1.00 -17.34
C PRO A 184 -8.28 -1.84 -16.82
N GLU A 185 -7.22 -1.22 -16.32
CA GLU A 185 -6.08 -1.93 -15.75
C GLU A 185 -6.41 -2.49 -14.36
N LEU A 186 -7.20 -1.76 -13.57
CA LEU A 186 -7.75 -2.28 -12.32
C LEU A 186 -8.65 -3.50 -12.59
N GLN A 187 -9.43 -3.49 -13.68
CA GLN A 187 -10.25 -4.64 -14.07
C GLN A 187 -9.43 -5.92 -14.31
N ILE A 188 -8.21 -5.81 -14.84
CA ILE A 188 -7.33 -6.97 -15.03
C ILE A 188 -7.02 -7.61 -13.67
N ILE A 189 -6.72 -6.79 -12.66
CA ILE A 189 -6.46 -7.25 -11.28
C ILE A 189 -7.74 -7.82 -10.66
N THR A 190 -8.87 -7.12 -10.79
CA THR A 190 -10.11 -7.52 -10.10
C THR A 190 -10.75 -8.77 -10.72
N SER A 191 -10.49 -9.03 -12.01
CA SER A 191 -10.99 -10.21 -12.72
C SER A 191 -10.54 -11.55 -12.13
N VAL A 192 -9.49 -11.55 -11.31
CA VAL A 192 -8.95 -12.76 -10.68
C VAL A 192 -9.31 -12.90 -9.19
N PHE A 193 -10.09 -12.00 -8.60
CA PHE A 193 -10.45 -12.05 -7.18
C PHE A 193 -11.15 -13.34 -6.75
N ASN A 194 -11.96 -13.93 -7.63
CA ASN A 194 -12.60 -15.22 -7.38
C ASN A 194 -11.63 -16.41 -7.30
N LYS A 195 -10.36 -16.23 -7.67
CA LYS A 195 -9.29 -17.22 -7.56
C LYS A 195 -8.35 -16.99 -6.39
N VAL A 196 -8.50 -15.87 -5.67
CA VAL A 196 -7.65 -15.49 -4.52
C VAL A 196 -8.45 -15.30 -3.24
N ILE A 197 -9.52 -16.08 -3.08
CA ILE A 197 -10.50 -15.89 -2.00
C ILE A 197 -9.85 -16.15 -0.65
N TYR A 198 -9.03 -17.18 -0.52
CA TYR A 198 -8.48 -17.61 0.75
C TYR A 198 -6.99 -17.31 0.85
N ARG A 199 -6.50 -17.24 2.09
CA ARG A 199 -5.07 -17.08 2.35
C ARG A 199 -4.26 -18.20 1.69
N GLY A 200 -3.16 -17.82 1.05
CA GLY A 200 -2.26 -18.71 0.32
C GLY A 200 -2.65 -18.89 -1.15
N ASP A 201 -3.86 -18.48 -1.54
CA ASP A 201 -4.25 -18.49 -2.95
C ASP A 201 -3.42 -17.47 -3.76
N ALA A 202 -3.13 -17.83 -5.01
CA ALA A 202 -2.44 -16.98 -5.96
C ALA A 202 -3.06 -17.11 -7.35
N ALA A 203 -3.11 -16.01 -8.10
CA ALA A 203 -3.61 -16.01 -9.47
C ALA A 203 -2.74 -15.14 -10.39
N PRO A 204 -2.48 -15.59 -11.64
CA PRO A 204 -1.69 -14.82 -12.57
C PRO A 204 -2.45 -13.58 -13.06
N VAL A 205 -1.76 -12.45 -13.09
CA VAL A 205 -2.22 -11.19 -13.68
C VAL A 205 -1.23 -10.83 -14.79
N ARG A 206 -1.71 -10.69 -16.02
CA ARG A 206 -0.86 -10.54 -17.20
C ARG A 206 -1.11 -9.21 -17.90
N HIS A 207 -0.06 -8.66 -18.49
CA HIS A 207 -0.14 -7.48 -19.35
C HIS A 207 -0.71 -6.21 -18.68
N LEU A 208 -0.43 -6.03 -17.39
CA LEU A 208 -0.82 -4.86 -16.61
C LEU A 208 0.04 -3.64 -17.01
N SER A 209 -0.59 -2.53 -17.39
CA SER A 209 0.07 -1.26 -17.65
C SER A 209 -0.02 -0.36 -16.41
N LEU A 210 1.10 -0.17 -15.70
CA LEU A 210 1.12 0.75 -14.57
C LEU A 210 0.78 2.18 -14.97
N LYS A 211 1.30 2.65 -16.10
CA LYS A 211 1.00 3.99 -16.60
C LYS A 211 -0.51 4.22 -16.83
N SER A 212 -1.23 3.19 -17.28
CA SER A 212 -2.68 3.28 -17.55
C SER A 212 -3.53 2.98 -16.31
N LEU A 213 -2.96 2.33 -15.28
CA LEU A 213 -3.56 2.23 -13.96
C LEU A 213 -3.60 3.60 -13.26
N LEU A 214 -2.58 4.44 -13.47
CA LEU A 214 -2.55 5.78 -12.90
C LEU A 214 -3.71 6.66 -13.44
N PRO A 215 -4.32 7.51 -12.61
CA PRO A 215 -5.32 8.46 -13.02
C PRO A 215 -4.74 9.53 -13.97
N ASP A 216 -5.60 10.07 -14.83
CA ASP A 216 -5.24 11.19 -15.71
C ASP A 216 -5.15 12.50 -14.92
N THR A 217 -4.00 12.72 -14.29
CA THR A 217 -3.60 13.94 -13.59
C THR A 217 -2.08 14.07 -13.59
N ASN A 218 -1.59 15.31 -13.62
CA ASN A 218 -0.18 15.62 -13.35
C ASN A 218 0.03 16.14 -11.92
N GLY A 219 -1.05 16.42 -11.18
CA GLY A 219 -1.00 16.95 -9.83
C GLY A 219 -0.74 15.84 -8.81
N TYR A 220 0.18 16.07 -7.88
CA TYR A 220 0.47 15.13 -6.81
C TYR A 220 1.03 15.84 -5.57
N MET A 221 1.02 15.11 -4.46
CA MET A 221 1.62 15.48 -3.19
C MET A 221 2.72 14.50 -2.85
N THR A 222 3.76 14.96 -2.19
CA THR A 222 4.89 14.11 -1.84
C THR A 222 5.47 14.45 -0.48
N TYR A 223 5.88 13.40 0.23
CA TYR A 223 6.59 13.47 1.48
C TYR A 223 7.47 12.23 1.65
N GLU A 224 8.46 12.33 2.52
CA GLU A 224 9.31 11.21 2.91
C GLU A 224 8.73 10.53 4.16
N GLY A 225 8.44 9.24 4.03
CA GLY A 225 7.68 8.45 4.98
C GLY A 225 8.27 7.06 5.23
N SER A 226 7.37 6.11 5.51
CA SER A 226 7.71 4.72 5.78
C SER A 226 6.86 3.76 4.96
N THR A 227 7.22 2.48 4.97
CA THR A 227 6.24 1.42 4.66
C THR A 227 5.11 1.43 5.70
N THR A 228 3.92 1.00 5.30
CA THR A 228 2.69 1.02 6.12
C THR A 228 2.31 -0.36 6.67
N HIS A 229 3.15 -1.36 6.41
CA HIS A 229 3.06 -2.71 6.95
C HIS A 229 4.23 -2.97 7.92
N PRO A 230 4.26 -4.11 8.63
CA PRO A 230 5.32 -4.40 9.60
C PRO A 230 6.72 -4.28 8.99
N GLY A 231 7.67 -3.85 9.83
CA GLY A 231 8.96 -3.30 9.42
C GLY A 231 8.96 -1.78 9.51
N CYS A 232 7.90 -1.14 9.01
CA CYS A 232 7.67 0.29 9.15
C CYS A 232 8.90 1.14 8.78
N TRP A 233 9.64 0.70 7.77
CA TRP A 233 10.95 1.25 7.44
C TRP A 233 10.81 2.64 6.84
N GLU A 234 11.52 3.61 7.40
CA GLU A 234 11.45 5.03 7.04
C GLU A 234 12.28 5.36 5.78
N THR A 235 12.00 4.64 4.70
CA THR A 235 12.81 4.61 3.46
C THR A 235 11.99 4.94 2.21
N ALA A 236 10.70 5.24 2.37
CA ALA A 236 9.76 5.44 1.28
C ALA A 236 9.56 6.93 0.95
N VAL A 237 9.72 7.30 -0.31
CA VAL A 237 9.23 8.57 -0.85
C VAL A 237 7.82 8.35 -1.39
N TRP A 238 6.83 9.00 -0.77
CA TRP A 238 5.44 8.88 -1.17
C TRP A 238 5.08 9.86 -2.28
N LEU A 239 4.31 9.39 -3.26
CA LEU A 239 3.70 10.14 -4.35
C LEU A 239 2.20 9.89 -4.33
N ILE A 240 1.43 10.80 -3.71
CA ILE A 240 -0.03 10.69 -3.62
C ILE A 240 -0.63 11.47 -4.79
N LEU A 241 -1.32 10.78 -5.70
CA LEU A 241 -1.86 11.43 -6.90
C LEU A 241 -3.16 12.19 -6.60
N ASN A 242 -3.29 13.38 -7.19
CA ASN A 242 -4.42 14.30 -6.96
C ASN A 242 -5.67 13.96 -7.79
N LYS A 243 -6.00 12.67 -7.88
CA LYS A 243 -7.21 12.19 -8.54
C LYS A 243 -7.40 10.73 -8.13
N PRO A 244 -8.59 10.31 -7.68
CA PRO A 244 -8.83 8.91 -7.42
C PRO A 244 -8.96 8.15 -8.75
N ILE A 245 -8.75 6.83 -8.67
CA ILE A 245 -9.24 5.90 -9.69
C ILE A 245 -10.59 5.34 -9.26
N TYR A 246 -11.38 4.87 -10.22
CA TYR A 246 -12.74 4.43 -9.96
C TYR A 246 -12.86 2.91 -9.98
N VAL A 247 -13.64 2.39 -9.04
CA VAL A 247 -14.03 0.99 -8.94
C VAL A 247 -15.55 0.89 -8.88
N THR A 248 -16.13 -0.15 -9.46
CA THR A 248 -17.58 -0.36 -9.37
C THR A 248 -17.95 -1.01 -8.04
N ALA A 249 -19.20 -0.84 -7.62
CA ALA A 249 -19.72 -1.50 -6.43
C ALA A 249 -19.58 -3.04 -6.48
N ARG A 250 -19.67 -3.64 -7.68
CA ARG A 250 -19.51 -5.07 -7.90
C ARG A 250 -18.09 -5.55 -7.58
N GLU A 251 -17.08 -4.85 -8.07
CA GLU A 251 -15.67 -5.21 -7.84
C GLU A 251 -15.29 -5.01 -6.37
N LEU A 252 -15.76 -3.92 -5.75
CA LEU A 252 -15.54 -3.66 -4.32
C LEU A 252 -16.23 -4.72 -3.44
N TYR A 253 -17.42 -5.17 -3.83
CA TYR A 253 -18.09 -6.29 -3.16
C TYR A 253 -17.30 -7.60 -3.30
N ALA A 254 -16.62 -7.84 -4.43
CA ALA A 254 -15.76 -9.01 -4.60
C ALA A 254 -14.53 -8.96 -3.68
N LEU A 255 -13.90 -7.79 -3.50
CA LEU A 255 -12.82 -7.60 -2.51
C LEU A 255 -13.27 -7.96 -1.09
N ARG A 256 -14.47 -7.54 -0.70
CA ARG A 256 -15.01 -7.78 0.65
C ARG A 256 -15.42 -9.23 0.93
N LYS A 257 -15.28 -10.14 -0.06
CA LYS A 257 -15.50 -11.59 0.11
C LYS A 257 -14.24 -12.39 0.38
N LEU A 258 -13.08 -11.76 0.24
CA LEU A 258 -11.81 -12.42 0.50
C LEU A 258 -11.70 -12.74 1.99
N MET A 259 -10.91 -13.74 2.35
CA MET A 259 -10.81 -14.31 3.69
C MET A 259 -9.36 -14.30 4.18
N GLN A 260 -9.15 -14.05 5.47
CA GLN A 260 -7.83 -13.97 6.10
C GLN A 260 -7.19 -15.36 6.32
N GLY A 261 -7.98 -16.42 6.31
CA GLY A 261 -7.55 -17.80 6.55
C GLY A 261 -7.69 -18.70 5.32
N PRO A 262 -7.16 -19.93 5.38
CA PRO A 262 -7.30 -20.93 4.33
C PRO A 262 -8.75 -21.46 4.24
N PRO A 263 -9.12 -22.20 3.18
CA PRO A 263 -10.50 -22.71 3.01
C PRO A 263 -11.00 -23.59 4.17
N THR A 264 -10.10 -24.31 4.83
CA THR A 264 -10.41 -25.20 5.97
C THR A 264 -10.70 -24.43 7.25
N THR A 265 -10.08 -23.26 7.43
CA THR A 265 -10.26 -22.35 8.56
C THR A 265 -10.24 -20.90 8.08
N PRO A 266 -11.32 -20.41 7.44
CA PRO A 266 -11.32 -19.13 6.71
C PRO A 266 -11.01 -17.89 7.54
N LYS A 267 -11.09 -17.96 8.88
CA LYS A 267 -10.97 -16.81 9.81
C LYS A 267 -11.99 -15.71 9.45
N ALA A 268 -11.65 -14.45 9.71
CA ALA A 268 -12.48 -13.29 9.36
C ALA A 268 -12.33 -12.92 7.87
N PRO A 269 -13.27 -12.16 7.30
CA PRO A 269 -13.08 -11.53 6.00
C PRO A 269 -11.79 -10.70 5.97
N LEU A 270 -11.07 -10.74 4.86
CA LEU A 270 -9.95 -9.83 4.59
C LEU A 270 -10.56 -8.48 4.21
N GLY A 271 -10.23 -7.47 5.00
CA GLY A 271 -10.72 -6.10 4.86
C GLY A 271 -10.38 -5.30 6.11
N ASN A 272 -10.59 -3.99 6.07
CA ASN A 272 -10.09 -3.04 7.07
C ASN A 272 -8.58 -3.21 7.32
N ASN A 273 -7.85 -3.62 6.28
CA ASN A 273 -6.41 -3.86 6.32
C ASN A 273 -5.63 -2.56 6.20
N SER A 274 -6.01 -1.57 7.00
CA SER A 274 -5.48 -0.22 6.97
C SER A 274 -4.79 0.09 8.30
N ARG A 275 -3.54 0.55 8.24
CA ARG A 275 -2.83 1.10 9.39
C ARG A 275 -3.47 2.44 9.79
N PRO A 276 -3.64 2.71 11.10
CA PRO A 276 -4.06 4.03 11.58
C PRO A 276 -3.10 5.15 11.15
N LEU A 277 -3.64 6.36 11.03
CA LEU A 277 -2.86 7.57 10.78
C LEU A 277 -1.72 7.73 11.79
N GLN A 278 -0.57 8.16 11.28
CA GLN A 278 0.63 8.45 12.06
C GLN A 278 0.84 9.96 12.11
N ASP A 279 1.56 10.41 13.14
CA ASP A 279 1.85 11.82 13.32
C ASP A 279 2.72 12.36 12.17
N LEU A 280 2.34 13.53 11.64
CA LEU A 280 3.16 14.23 10.65
C LEU A 280 4.52 14.66 11.23
N HIS A 281 4.56 14.94 12.54
CA HIS A 281 5.68 15.56 13.23
C HIS A 281 6.16 16.82 12.48
N TYR A 282 7.46 16.98 12.24
CA TYR A 282 8.04 18.17 11.60
C TYR A 282 8.21 18.01 10.09
N ARG A 283 7.57 17.00 9.47
CA ARG A 283 7.69 16.77 8.03
C ARG A 283 6.85 17.77 7.26
N THR A 284 7.38 18.24 6.15
CA THR A 284 6.66 19.06 5.19
C THR A 284 6.13 18.19 4.06
N ILE A 285 4.89 18.44 3.66
CA ILE A 285 4.29 17.84 2.46
C ILE A 285 4.40 18.86 1.33
N ARG A 286 5.04 18.46 0.24
CA ARG A 286 5.20 19.31 -0.95
C ARG A 286 4.19 18.93 -2.02
N THR A 287 3.82 19.88 -2.87
CA THR A 287 2.95 19.63 -4.02
C THR A 287 3.38 20.44 -5.23
N ASN A 288 3.11 19.92 -6.42
CA ASN A 288 3.27 20.67 -7.68
C ASN A 288 1.98 21.41 -8.10
N ILE A 289 0.96 21.43 -7.24
CA ILE A 289 -0.33 22.08 -7.48
C ILE A 289 -0.28 23.51 -6.92
N ASP A 290 -0.45 24.52 -7.78
CA ASP A 290 -0.49 25.91 -7.35
C ASP A 290 -1.93 26.36 -7.05
N PHE A 291 -2.37 26.17 -5.80
CA PHE A 291 -3.71 26.56 -5.35
C PHE A 291 -3.99 28.06 -5.43
N ARG A 292 -2.96 28.91 -5.65
CA ARG A 292 -3.11 30.36 -5.79
C ARG A 292 -3.54 30.78 -7.18
N LYS A 293 -3.32 29.95 -8.20
CA LYS A 293 -3.80 30.17 -9.56
C LYS A 293 -5.25 29.69 -9.65
N ARG A 294 -6.21 30.54 -9.32
CA ARG A 294 -7.61 30.30 -9.68
C ARG A 294 -7.73 30.40 -11.21
N PRO A 295 -8.25 29.39 -11.93
CA PRO A 295 -8.58 29.54 -13.35
C PRO A 295 -9.78 30.48 -13.48
N ASP A 296 -9.74 31.37 -14.48
CA ASP A 296 -10.80 32.32 -14.79
C ASP A 296 -12.19 31.68 -14.89
N ALA A 297 -13.19 32.41 -14.38
CA ALA A 297 -14.58 32.01 -14.19
C ALA A 297 -15.42 31.93 -15.49
N LYS A 298 -14.95 31.23 -16.52
CA LYS A 298 -15.73 30.97 -17.76
C LYS A 298 -15.41 29.61 -18.39
N CYS A 299 -16.16 28.56 -18.02
CA CYS A 299 -16.37 27.39 -18.88
C CYS A 299 -17.86 27.04 -18.95
N PRO A 300 -18.46 27.00 -20.15
CA PRO A 300 -19.80 26.45 -20.35
C PRO A 300 -19.72 24.91 -20.48
N SER A 301 -20.58 24.23 -19.72
CA SER A 301 -20.96 22.81 -19.78
C SER A 301 -19.87 21.71 -19.65
N MET A 302 -19.95 21.00 -18.51
CA MET A 302 -19.45 19.64 -18.23
C MET A 302 -17.95 19.35 -18.42
N ALA A 303 -17.11 19.80 -17.48
CA ALA A 303 -15.88 19.15 -17.00
C ALA A 303 -15.07 20.09 -16.08
N GLN A 304 -15.73 20.72 -15.09
CA GLN A 304 -15.06 21.57 -14.10
C GLN A 304 -14.95 20.83 -12.77
N ASP A 305 -13.74 20.78 -12.24
CA ASP A 305 -13.41 20.74 -10.81
C ASP A 305 -13.85 19.52 -9.99
N MET A 306 -13.29 18.34 -10.28
CA MET A 306 -13.04 17.38 -9.19
C MET A 306 -11.69 17.66 -8.55
N HIS A 307 -11.68 18.72 -7.74
CA HIS A 307 -10.69 18.93 -6.69
C HIS A 307 -11.29 18.44 -5.37
N TYR A 308 -10.49 17.86 -4.47
CA TYR A 308 -10.93 17.67 -3.09
C TYR A 308 -11.22 19.05 -2.48
N ARG A 309 -12.49 19.48 -2.47
CA ARG A 309 -12.92 20.71 -1.78
C ARG A 309 -13.24 20.33 -0.34
N ALA A 310 -12.47 20.88 0.60
CA ALA A 310 -12.74 20.80 2.02
C ALA A 310 -13.96 21.68 2.38
N ASN A 311 -14.81 21.20 3.30
CA ASN A 311 -15.80 22.06 3.93
C ASN A 311 -15.07 23.09 4.81
N THR A 312 -15.33 24.37 4.61
CA THR A 312 -14.82 25.43 5.49
C THR A 312 -15.78 25.66 6.65
N TRP A 313 -15.21 25.72 7.85
CA TRP A 313 -15.88 26.19 9.06
C TRP A 313 -16.01 27.70 9.01
N GLN A 314 -17.18 28.22 9.38
CA GLN A 314 -17.35 29.66 9.59
C GLN A 314 -16.79 30.05 10.97
N ASP A 315 -16.44 31.32 11.15
CA ASP A 315 -15.91 31.87 12.41
C ASP A 315 -16.87 31.72 13.61
N ASP A 316 -18.14 31.36 13.36
CA ASP A 316 -19.15 31.07 14.37
C ASP A 316 -19.23 29.58 14.79
N GLY A 317 -18.39 28.72 14.21
CA GLY A 317 -18.35 27.29 14.51
C GLY A 317 -19.42 26.46 13.78
N SER A 318 -20.09 27.00 12.76
CA SER A 318 -21.03 26.26 11.93
C SER A 318 -20.38 25.68 10.64
N LEU A 319 -20.87 24.51 10.23
CA LEU A 319 -20.50 23.87 8.95
C LEU A 319 -21.31 24.48 7.82
N SER A 320 -20.63 25.11 6.86
CA SER A 320 -21.29 25.51 5.61
C SER A 320 -21.47 24.28 4.71
N HIS A 321 -22.71 23.80 4.59
CA HIS A 321 -23.06 22.80 3.59
C HIS A 321 -23.40 23.52 2.29
N ASN A 322 -22.53 23.40 1.29
CA ASN A 322 -22.92 23.72 -0.08
C ASN A 322 -23.77 22.55 -0.61
N VAL A 323 -25.07 22.77 -0.73
CA VAL A 323 -25.97 21.88 -1.48
C VAL A 323 -25.57 21.92 -2.95
N VAL A 324 -25.53 20.73 -3.55
CA VAL A 324 -25.08 20.38 -4.91
C VAL A 324 -25.37 21.43 -5.98
#